data_AF-A0A2D7C017-F1
#
_entry.id   AF-A0A2D7C017-F1
#
_cell.length_a   1.000
_cell.length_b   1.000
_cell.length_c   1.000
_cell.angle_alpha   90.00
_cell.angle_beta   90.00
_cell.angle_gamma   90.00
#
_symmetry.space_group_name_H-M   'P 1'
#
loop_
_entity.id
_entity.type
_entity.pdbx_description
1 polymer ?
#
loop_
_entity_poly.entity_id
_entity_poly.type
_entity_poly.pdbx_seq_one_letter_code
_entity_poly.pdbx_strand_id
1 'polypeptide(L)'
;MSNEIENMLSEKIHYELVPSDDPHGWDVRILEEYPETVITFGAIKFVGIEGGGEDGEIRFDFSIKSSPDPELTTEDLTFQAYVGTILNSVIGTAIAEGTMVAKDSDSGQIMATEETHEDLEELYNEYQSRTDSTAESTDQ
;
A
#
# COMPACT_ATOMS: atom_id res chain seq x y z
N MET A 1 -5.89 9.57 -28.01
CA MET A 1 -6.49 9.58 -26.67
C MET A 1 -6.49 8.14 -26.23
N SER A 2 -5.47 7.73 -25.48
CA SER A 2 -5.43 6.38 -24.91
C SER A 2 -6.46 6.38 -23.77
N ASN A 3 -7.38 5.41 -23.77
CA ASN A 3 -8.37 5.31 -22.72
C ASN A 3 -7.65 4.96 -21.41
N GLU A 4 -7.80 5.77 -20.37
CA GLU A 4 -7.18 5.54 -19.05
C GLU A 4 -7.63 4.20 -18.42
N ILE A 5 -8.71 3.60 -18.93
CA ILE A 5 -9.19 2.26 -18.56
C ILE A 5 -8.29 1.14 -19.10
N GLU A 6 -7.54 1.35 -20.18
CA GLU A 6 -6.74 0.28 -20.84
C GLU A 6 -5.44 -0.06 -20.11
N ASN A 7 -5.00 0.73 -19.12
CA ASN A 7 -3.73 0.51 -18.40
C ASN A 7 -3.90 0.13 -16.92
N MET A 8 -5.13 -0.13 -16.44
CA MET A 8 -5.35 -0.50 -15.05
C MET A 8 -5.15 -2.00 -14.86
N LEU A 9 -4.17 -2.37 -14.04
CA LEU A 9 -3.91 -3.77 -13.70
C LEU A 9 -4.95 -4.26 -12.67
N SER A 10 -5.49 -5.44 -12.91
CA SER A 10 -6.48 -6.11 -12.05
C SER A 10 -5.84 -7.13 -11.11
N GLU A 11 -6.29 -7.12 -9.85
CA GLU A 11 -5.97 -8.14 -8.87
C GLU A 11 -6.46 -9.53 -9.34
N LYS A 12 -5.75 -10.60 -8.96
CA LYS A 12 -5.95 -12.02 -9.34
C LYS A 12 -5.74 -12.33 -10.82
N ILE A 13 -5.35 -11.33 -11.63
CA ILE A 13 -4.98 -11.48 -13.03
C ILE A 13 -3.52 -11.09 -13.21
N HIS A 14 -3.15 -9.86 -12.83
CA HIS A 14 -1.82 -9.31 -13.05
C HIS A 14 -0.97 -9.34 -11.77
N TYR A 15 -1.62 -9.19 -10.62
CA TYR A 15 -1.01 -9.23 -9.29
C TYR A 15 -2.01 -9.74 -8.26
N GLU A 16 -1.56 -10.05 -7.05
CA GLU A 16 -2.40 -10.31 -5.89
C GLU A 16 -1.80 -9.71 -4.62
N LEU A 17 -2.66 -9.30 -3.70
CA LEU A 17 -2.24 -8.86 -2.38
C LEU A 17 -2.06 -10.09 -1.47
N VAL A 18 -0.91 -10.19 -0.83
CA VAL A 18 -0.60 -11.28 0.12
C VAL A 18 -0.22 -10.69 1.47
N PRO A 19 -0.53 -11.36 2.59
CA PRO A 19 -0.10 -10.91 3.90
C PRO A 19 1.42 -10.76 3.97
N SER A 20 1.90 -9.63 4.48
CA SER A 20 3.34 -9.44 4.72
C SER A 20 3.76 -10.05 6.07
N ASP A 21 5.05 -10.01 6.35
CA ASP A 21 5.57 -10.34 7.69
C ASP A 21 5.13 -9.32 8.76
N ASP A 22 4.81 -8.08 8.35
CA ASP A 22 4.17 -7.08 9.22
C ASP A 22 2.68 -7.45 9.37
N PRO A 23 2.17 -7.65 10.60
CA PRO A 23 0.76 -7.96 10.86
C PRO A 23 -0.24 -6.96 10.25
N HIS A 24 0.21 -5.74 9.98
CA HIS A 24 -0.61 -4.67 9.39
C HIS A 24 -0.19 -4.31 7.95
N GLY A 25 0.80 -5.03 7.40
CA GLY A 25 1.31 -4.80 6.06
C GLY A 25 0.85 -5.86 5.05
N TRP A 26 0.90 -5.49 3.78
CA TRP A 26 0.64 -6.36 2.66
C TRP A 26 1.82 -6.30 1.68
N ASP A 27 2.14 -7.45 1.12
CA ASP A 27 3.07 -7.58 0.01
C ASP A 27 2.26 -7.80 -1.29
N VAL A 28 2.90 -7.60 -2.44
CA VAL A 28 2.30 -7.87 -3.74
C VAL A 28 3.03 -9.00 -4.42
N ARG A 29 2.31 -10.06 -4.77
CA ARG A 29 2.80 -11.10 -5.67
C ARG A 29 2.36 -10.80 -7.10
N ILE A 30 3.32 -10.72 -8.02
CA ILE A 30 3.08 -10.45 -9.44
C ILE A 30 2.79 -11.76 -10.18
N LEU A 31 1.82 -11.76 -11.09
CA LEU A 31 1.31 -12.96 -11.77
C LEU A 31 1.63 -13.00 -13.28
N GLU A 32 1.86 -11.86 -13.92
CA GLU A 32 2.05 -11.78 -15.38
C GLU A 32 3.47 -11.38 -15.82
N GLU A 33 3.83 -10.09 -15.84
CA GLU A 33 5.09 -9.62 -16.44
C GLU A 33 6.35 -10.03 -15.65
N TYR A 34 6.22 -10.17 -14.33
CA TYR A 34 7.32 -10.57 -13.41
C TYR A 34 6.84 -11.71 -12.48
N PRO A 35 6.48 -12.88 -13.04
CA PRO A 35 5.67 -13.88 -12.35
C PRO A 35 6.35 -14.43 -11.10
N GLU A 36 5.57 -14.62 -10.03
CA GLU A 36 6.00 -15.07 -8.70
C GLU A 36 7.03 -14.15 -8.02
N THR A 37 7.25 -12.95 -8.54
CA THR A 37 8.01 -11.91 -7.83
C THR A 37 7.12 -11.31 -6.76
N VAL A 38 7.63 -11.27 -5.52
CA VAL A 38 6.98 -10.68 -4.36
C VAL A 38 7.71 -9.40 -4.00
N ILE A 39 6.98 -8.29 -3.97
CA ILE A 39 7.47 -6.98 -3.56
C ILE A 39 6.73 -6.47 -2.33
N THR A 40 7.34 -5.52 -1.64
CA THR A 40 6.70 -4.78 -0.54
C THR A 40 6.87 -3.29 -0.78
N PHE A 41 5.80 -2.53 -0.59
CA PHE A 41 5.84 -1.06 -0.70
C PHE A 41 6.32 -0.45 0.61
N GLY A 42 7.19 0.55 0.48
CA GLY A 42 7.69 1.35 1.60
C GLY A 42 6.88 2.63 1.76
N ALA A 43 7.60 3.75 1.90
CA ALA A 43 6.96 5.05 2.01
C ALA A 43 6.26 5.43 0.69
N ILE A 44 5.01 5.88 0.80
CA ILE A 44 4.23 6.44 -0.31
C ILE A 44 3.89 7.89 0.02
N LYS A 45 4.07 8.80 -0.94
CA LYS A 45 3.82 10.24 -0.80
C LYS A 45 3.12 10.79 -2.04
N PHE A 46 2.09 11.59 -1.81
CA PHE A 46 1.45 12.38 -2.85
C PHE A 46 2.10 13.77 -2.87
N VAL A 47 2.55 14.23 -4.03
CA VAL A 47 3.26 15.50 -4.22
C VAL A 47 2.52 16.31 -5.30
N GLY A 48 2.49 17.64 -5.16
CA GLY A 48 1.95 18.53 -6.20
C GLY A 48 0.44 18.78 -6.14
N ILE A 49 -0.27 18.28 -5.12
CA ILE A 49 -1.69 18.58 -4.91
C ILE A 49 -1.85 19.91 -4.13
N GLU A 50 -1.29 21.00 -4.65
CA GLU A 50 -1.52 22.33 -4.09
C GLU A 50 -1.97 23.31 -5.17
N GLY A 51 -3.18 23.87 -5.00
CA GLY A 51 -3.51 25.14 -5.65
C GLY A 51 -3.81 25.14 -7.16
N GLY A 52 -4.28 24.03 -7.72
CA GLY A 52 -5.09 24.07 -8.95
C GLY A 52 -4.35 24.23 -10.29
N GLY A 53 -3.22 23.53 -10.50
CA GLY A 53 -2.54 23.64 -11.79
C GLY A 53 -1.58 22.54 -12.25
N GLU A 54 -1.19 21.57 -11.43
CA GLU A 54 -0.24 20.51 -11.86
C GLU A 54 -0.77 19.13 -11.47
N ASP A 55 -0.62 18.15 -12.37
CA ASP A 55 -1.02 16.76 -12.16
C ASP A 55 -0.31 16.23 -10.91
N GLY A 56 -1.07 15.80 -9.90
CA GLY A 56 -0.49 15.23 -8.68
C GLY A 56 0.36 14.01 -8.99
N GLU A 57 1.56 13.94 -8.42
CA GLU A 57 2.48 12.82 -8.58
C GLU A 57 2.51 11.94 -7.33
N ILE A 58 2.63 10.63 -7.53
CA ILE A 58 2.87 9.66 -6.45
C ILE A 58 4.36 9.30 -6.45
N ARG A 59 5.02 9.53 -5.31
CA ARG A 59 6.38 9.06 -5.06
C ARG A 59 6.32 7.90 -4.09
N PHE A 60 6.98 6.80 -4.44
CA PHE A 60 6.99 5.61 -3.61
C PHE A 60 8.35 4.91 -3.64
N ASP A 61 8.64 4.20 -2.55
CA ASP A 61 9.73 3.25 -2.46
C ASP A 61 9.17 1.82 -2.46
N PHE A 62 9.94 0.84 -2.93
CA PHE A 62 9.60 -0.58 -2.83
C PHE A 62 10.85 -1.44 -2.75
N SER A 63 10.70 -2.69 -2.29
CA SER A 63 11.78 -3.68 -2.29
C SER A 63 11.30 -5.06 -2.74
N ILE A 64 12.20 -5.85 -3.32
CA ILE A 64 11.93 -7.23 -3.73
C ILE A 64 12.16 -8.16 -2.53
N LYS A 65 11.12 -8.87 -2.09
CA LYS A 65 11.19 -9.87 -1.02
C LYS A 65 11.69 -11.20 -1.56
N SER A 66 11.19 -11.59 -2.74
CA SER A 66 11.63 -12.78 -3.45
C SER A 66 11.35 -12.63 -4.94
N SER A 67 12.21 -13.20 -5.78
CA SER A 67 11.95 -13.35 -7.21
C SER A 67 12.56 -14.65 -7.70
N PRO A 68 11.93 -15.36 -8.65
CA PRO A 68 12.58 -16.44 -9.37
C PRO A 68 13.69 -15.94 -10.32
N ASP A 69 13.70 -14.65 -10.66
CA ASP A 69 14.73 -14.03 -11.49
C ASP A 69 15.85 -13.42 -10.61
N PRO A 70 17.08 -13.99 -10.62
CA PRO A 70 18.18 -13.50 -9.81
C PRO A 70 18.80 -12.20 -10.35
N GLU A 71 18.52 -11.81 -11.59
CA GLU A 71 19.04 -10.58 -12.20
C GLU A 71 18.07 -9.40 -12.07
N LEU A 72 16.83 -9.65 -11.61
CA LEU A 72 15.84 -8.60 -11.38
C LEU A 72 16.29 -7.70 -10.22
N THR A 73 16.29 -6.39 -10.48
CA THR A 73 16.65 -5.38 -9.48
C THR A 73 15.62 -4.27 -9.43
N THR A 74 15.59 -3.56 -8.31
CA THR A 74 14.72 -2.37 -8.14
C THR A 74 15.19 -1.18 -8.97
N GLU A 75 16.36 -1.23 -9.63
CA GLU A 75 16.87 -0.17 -10.51
C GLU A 75 16.35 -0.29 -11.95
N ASP A 76 15.70 -1.40 -12.30
CA ASP A 76 15.11 -1.61 -13.62
C ASP A 76 13.90 -0.68 -13.83
N LEU A 77 14.02 0.26 -14.78
CA LEU A 77 12.99 1.26 -15.04
C LEU A 77 11.68 0.68 -15.56
N THR A 78 11.73 -0.43 -16.30
CA THR A 78 10.52 -1.11 -16.78
C THR A 78 9.81 -1.78 -15.61
N PHE A 79 10.56 -2.41 -14.71
CA PHE A 79 10.01 -2.99 -13.50
C PHE A 79 9.40 -1.92 -12.58
N GLN A 80 10.11 -0.82 -12.35
CA GLN A 80 9.60 0.32 -11.57
C GLN A 80 8.29 0.86 -12.14
N ALA A 81 8.19 1.02 -13.46
CA ALA A 81 6.97 1.51 -14.12
C ALA A 81 5.80 0.53 -13.96
N TYR A 82 6.06 -0.77 -14.07
CA TYR A 82 5.05 -1.80 -13.86
C TYR A 82 4.56 -1.83 -12.42
N VAL A 83 5.48 -1.79 -11.44
CA VAL A 83 5.15 -1.70 -10.01
C VAL A 83 4.37 -0.42 -9.68
N GLY A 84 4.71 0.71 -10.29
CA GLY A 84 3.95 1.95 -10.15
C GLY A 84 2.52 1.84 -10.68
N THR A 85 2.31 1.08 -11.76
CA THR A 85 0.99 0.82 -12.33
C THR A 85 0.14 -0.06 -11.40
N ILE A 86 0.76 -1.07 -10.78
CA ILE A 86 0.13 -1.88 -9.73
C ILE A 86 -0.29 -0.98 -8.55
N LEU A 87 0.62 -0.12 -8.06
CA LEU A 87 0.33 0.77 -6.94
C LEU A 87 -0.88 1.68 -7.25
N ASN A 88 -0.92 2.23 -8.46
CA ASN A 88 -2.03 3.06 -8.90
C ASN A 88 -3.36 2.28 -8.89
N SER A 89 -3.36 1.03 -9.36
CA SER A 89 -4.54 0.16 -9.29
C SER A 89 -4.98 -0.11 -7.84
N VAL A 90 -4.05 -0.40 -6.93
CA VAL A 90 -4.35 -0.66 -5.52
C VAL A 90 -4.97 0.57 -4.85
N ILE A 91 -4.36 1.74 -5.05
CA ILE A 91 -4.85 3.03 -4.56
C ILE A 91 -6.25 3.33 -5.13
N GLY A 92 -6.44 3.14 -6.44
CA GLY A 92 -7.73 3.35 -7.10
C GLY A 92 -8.84 2.47 -6.52
N THR A 93 -8.56 1.18 -6.28
CA THR A 93 -9.49 0.25 -5.64
C THR A 93 -9.80 0.67 -4.20
N ALA A 94 -8.77 1.00 -3.40
CA ALA A 94 -8.98 1.41 -2.00
C ALA A 94 -9.80 2.70 -1.87
N ILE A 95 -9.67 3.65 -2.82
CA ILE A 95 -10.53 4.84 -2.89
C ILE A 95 -11.96 4.42 -3.24
N ALA A 96 -12.14 3.59 -4.25
CA ALA A 96 -13.46 3.17 -4.73
C ALA A 96 -14.24 2.36 -3.67
N GLU A 97 -13.54 1.54 -2.90
CA GLU A 97 -14.10 0.74 -1.80
C GLU A 97 -14.21 1.53 -0.49
N GLY A 98 -13.63 2.73 -0.41
CA GLY A 98 -13.66 3.55 0.80
C GLY A 98 -12.79 3.02 1.93
N THR A 99 -11.81 2.16 1.63
CA THR A 99 -10.90 1.51 2.59
C THR A 99 -9.59 2.28 2.78
N MET A 100 -9.39 3.38 2.05
CA MET A 100 -8.18 4.20 2.14
C MET A 100 -8.17 5.09 3.38
N VAL A 101 -7.03 5.11 4.05
CA VAL A 101 -6.71 6.03 5.14
C VAL A 101 -5.46 6.81 4.77
N ALA A 102 -5.56 8.13 4.72
CA ALA A 102 -4.45 9.03 4.44
C ALA A 102 -4.18 9.93 5.64
N LYS A 103 -2.92 10.32 5.83
CA LYS A 103 -2.52 11.28 6.87
C LYS A 103 -1.85 12.48 6.23
N ASP A 104 -2.36 13.67 6.53
CA ASP A 104 -1.70 14.91 6.16
C ASP A 104 -0.41 15.07 6.97
N SER A 105 0.71 15.32 6.29
CA SER A 105 2.02 15.37 6.94
C SER A 105 2.23 16.63 7.78
N ASP A 106 1.54 17.72 7.45
CA ASP A 106 1.76 19.03 8.08
C ASP A 106 0.86 19.25 9.30
N SER A 107 -0.42 18.94 9.17
CA SER A 107 -1.42 19.06 10.22
C SER A 107 -1.57 17.80 11.08
N GLY A 108 -1.13 16.65 10.56
CA GLY A 108 -1.36 15.35 11.20
C GLY A 108 -2.80 14.85 11.10
N GLN A 109 -3.67 15.54 10.36
CA GLN A 109 -5.06 15.17 10.17
C GLN A 109 -5.16 13.82 9.42
N ILE A 110 -6.01 12.94 9.93
CA ILE A 110 -6.37 11.68 9.25
C ILE A 110 -7.58 11.93 8.35
N MET A 111 -7.47 11.51 7.10
CA MET A 111 -8.54 11.46 6.12
C MET A 111 -8.90 9.99 5.89
N ALA A 112 -10.09 9.62 6.31
CA ALA A 112 -10.65 8.27 6.19
C ALA A 112 -12.17 8.39 5.98
N THR A 113 -12.81 7.31 5.52
CA THR A 113 -14.28 7.22 5.56
C THR A 113 -14.75 7.06 7.00
N GLU A 114 -16.01 7.41 7.30
CA GLU A 114 -16.58 7.28 8.66
C GLU A 114 -16.53 5.82 9.14
N GLU A 115 -16.81 4.88 8.24
CA GLU A 115 -16.72 3.43 8.47
C GLU A 115 -15.29 2.97 8.79
N THR A 116 -14.29 3.41 8.02
CA THR A 116 -12.88 3.07 8.30
C THR A 116 -12.33 3.73 9.57
N HIS A 117 -12.92 4.85 10.00
CA HIS A 117 -12.53 5.50 11.25
C HIS A 117 -12.95 4.66 12.46
N GLU A 118 -14.18 4.15 12.47
CA GLU A 118 -14.71 3.29 13.53
C GLU A 118 -13.89 1.97 13.63
N ASP A 119 -13.64 1.31 12.50
CA ASP A 119 -12.83 0.08 12.45
C ASP A 119 -11.39 0.31 12.95
N LEU A 120 -10.77 1.44 12.60
CA LEU A 120 -9.42 1.78 13.06
C LEU A 120 -9.37 2.07 14.57
N GLU A 121 -10.36 2.77 15.11
CA GLU A 121 -10.46 3.01 16.54
C GLU A 121 -10.65 1.70 17.31
N GLU A 122 -11.49 0.79 16.82
CA GLU A 122 -11.68 -0.53 17.42
C GLU A 122 -10.38 -1.36 17.41
N LEU A 123 -9.68 -1.42 16.28
CA LEU A 123 -8.40 -2.14 16.17
C LEU A 123 -7.32 -1.56 17.08
N TYR A 124 -7.22 -0.23 17.16
CA TYR A 124 -6.23 0.42 18.02
C TYR A 124 -6.53 0.15 19.50
N ASN A 125 -7.80 0.24 19.89
CA ASN A 125 -8.24 -0.05 21.25
C ASN A 125 -8.06 -1.54 21.60
N GLU A 126 -8.33 -2.47 20.68
CA GLU A 126 -8.05 -3.90 20.87
C GLU A 126 -6.55 -4.14 21.07
N TYR A 127 -5.69 -3.52 20.25
CA TYR A 127 -4.23 -3.66 20.35
C TYR A 127 -3.70 -3.12 21.68
N GLN A 128 -4.18 -1.96 22.12
CA GLN A 128 -3.86 -1.44 23.46
C GLN A 128 -4.35 -2.39 24.56
N SER A 129 -5.55 -2.95 24.45
CA SER A 129 -6.07 -3.89 25.46
C SER A 129 -5.27 -5.20 25.55
N ARG A 130 -4.75 -5.72 24.43
CA ARG A 130 -3.90 -6.92 24.38
C ARG A 130 -2.54 -6.69 25.00
N THR A 131 -1.98 -5.51 24.81
CA THR A 131 -0.64 -5.14 25.32
C THR A 131 -0.67 -4.76 26.80
N ASP A 132 -1.77 -4.20 27.30
CA ASP A 132 -1.97 -3.92 28.73
C ASP A 132 -2.15 -5.22 29.55
N SER A 133 -2.80 -6.24 28.96
CA SER A 133 -3.03 -7.54 29.63
C SER A 133 -1.76 -8.39 29.86
N THR A 134 -0.60 -7.98 29.31
CA THR A 134 0.68 -8.68 29.50
C THR A 134 1.60 -7.98 30.52
N ALA A 135 1.20 -6.81 31.03
CA ALA A 135 2.00 -6.02 31.96
C ALA A 135 1.56 -6.09 33.43
N GLU A 136 0.93 -7.18 33.90
CA GLU A 136 0.81 -7.40 35.35
C GLU A 136 0.66 -8.89 35.72
N SER A 137 1.78 -9.62 35.81
CA SER A 137 2.02 -10.65 36.85
C SER A 137 3.44 -11.24 36.70
N THR A 138 4.46 -10.45 37.00
CA THR A 138 5.73 -10.99 37.52
C THR A 138 6.27 -10.05 38.59
N ASP A 139 5.60 -10.01 39.74
CA ASP A 139 6.23 -9.59 40.97
C ASP A 139 5.74 -10.47 42.14
N GLN A 140 6.68 -11.33 42.55
CA GLN A 140 6.91 -12.04 43.83
C GLN A 140 5.76 -12.68 44.63
#